data_AF-A0A0Q5WVY4-F1
#
_entry.id   AF-A0A0Q5WVY4-F1
#
_cell.length_a   1.000
_cell.length_b   1.000
_cell.length_c   1.000
_cell.angle_alpha   90.00
_cell.angle_beta   90.00
_cell.angle_gamma   90.00
#
_symmetry.space_group_name_H-M   'P 1'
#
loop_
_entity.id
_entity.type
_entity.pdbx_description
1 polymer ?
#
loop_
_entity_poly.entity_id
_entity_poly.type
_entity_poly.pdbx_seq_one_letter_code
_entity_poly.pdbx_strand_id
1 'polypeptide(L)' 'MWLILTQKNNATTVVDFGKVAFFCQTDEGDTRIEFAEVVVNSKHVEVFKSITVTEKVEAIAKLLKARSAR' A
#
# COMPACT_ATOMS: atom_id res chain seq x y z
N MET A 1 -8.74 3.23 9.68
CA MET A 1 -8.50 2.46 8.44
C MET A 1 -8.31 3.45 7.30
N TRP A 2 -7.16 3.42 6.61
CA TRP A 2 -6.78 4.49 5.66
C TRP A 2 -6.64 3.90 4.26
N LEU A 3 -7.66 4.11 3.43
CA LEU A 3 -7.71 3.60 2.05
C LEU A 3 -7.22 4.67 1.07
N ILE A 4 -6.24 4.33 0.23
CA ILE A 4 -5.77 5.16 -0.89
C ILE A 4 -6.09 4.45 -2.20
N LEU A 5 -6.66 5.19 -3.15
CA LEU A 5 -6.81 4.76 -4.54
C LEU A 5 -5.59 5.25 -5.30
N THR A 6 -4.78 4.34 -5.83
CA THR A 6 -3.71 4.65 -6.78
C THR A 6 -3.99 3.98 -8.12
N GLN A 7 -3.59 4.60 -9.22
CA GLN A 7 -3.77 4.05 -10.56
C GLN A 7 -2.40 3.77 -11.17
N LYS A 8 -2.07 2.49 -11.37
CA LYS A 8 -0.83 2.06 -12.05
C LYS A 8 -1.21 1.16 -13.22
N ASN A 9 -0.66 1.45 -14.40
CA ASN A 9 -0.91 0.67 -15.62
C ASN A 9 -2.41 0.50 -15.95
N ASN A 10 -3.20 1.59 -15.86
CA ASN A 10 -4.66 1.59 -16.00
C ASN A 10 -5.44 0.72 -14.99
N ALA A 11 -4.79 0.12 -14.00
CA ALA A 11 -5.44 -0.59 -12.91
C ALA A 11 -5.56 0.31 -11.68
N THR A 12 -6.78 0.41 -11.14
CA THR A 12 -7.05 1.09 -9.86
C THR A 12 -6.77 0.13 -8.71
N THR A 13 -5.82 0.48 -7.87
CA THR A 13 -5.41 -0.26 -6.67
C THR A 13 -5.90 0.48 -5.44
N VAL A 14 -6.66 -0.21 -4.60
CA VAL A 14 -7.04 0.25 -3.27
C VAL A 14 -6.00 -0.25 -2.28
N VAL A 15 -5.46 0.64 -1.46
CA VAL A 15 -4.38 0.36 -0.52
C VAL A 15 -4.79 0.77 0.88
N ASP A 16 -4.84 -0.16 1.84
CA ASP A 16 -5.10 0.13 3.26
C ASP A 16 -3.79 0.23 4.05
N PHE A 17 -3.43 1.44 4.51
CA PHE A 17 -2.23 1.62 5.33
C PHE A 17 -2.34 0.99 6.73
N GLY A 18 -3.53 0.61 7.17
CA GLY A 18 -3.71 -0.19 8.39
C GLY A 18 -3.25 -1.65 8.24
N LYS A 19 -3.00 -2.12 7.01
CA LYS A 19 -2.59 -3.49 6.69
C LYS A 19 -1.16 -3.57 6.13
N VAL A 20 -0.34 -2.54 6.36
CA VAL A 20 1.06 -2.58 5.93
C VAL A 20 1.78 -3.64 6.74
N ALA A 21 2.42 -4.57 6.03
CA ALA A 21 3.26 -5.58 6.65
C ALA A 21 4.69 -5.06 6.85
N PHE A 22 5.20 -4.27 5.89
CA PHE A 22 6.61 -3.88 5.88
C PHE A 22 6.89 -2.58 5.11
N PHE A 23 7.88 -1.82 5.59
CA PHE A 23 8.44 -0.62 4.97
C PHE A 23 9.97 -0.73 4.88
N CYS A 24 10.54 -0.39 3.73
CA CYS A 24 11.99 -0.27 3.55
C CYS A 24 12.34 0.90 2.64
N GLN A 25 13.31 1.72 3.05
CA GLN A 25 13.92 2.69 2.15
C GLN A 25 14.80 1.95 1.14
N THR A 26 14.68 2.32 -0.13
CA THR A 26 15.58 1.85 -1.18
C THR A 26 16.76 2.82 -1.29
N ASP A 27 17.85 2.35 -1.90
CA ASP A 27 19.08 3.14 -2.08
C ASP A 27 18.87 4.40 -2.96
N GLU A 28 17.75 4.49 -3.68
CA GLU A 28 17.40 5.58 -4.59
C GLU A 28 16.52 6.67 -3.94
N GLY A 29 16.28 6.60 -2.62
CA GLY A 29 15.43 7.55 -1.89
C GLY A 29 13.93 7.28 -2.03
N ASP A 30 13.56 6.23 -2.77
CA ASP A 30 12.21 5.71 -2.80
C ASP A 30 11.94 4.86 -1.54
N THR A 31 10.66 4.64 -1.27
CA THR A 31 10.18 3.78 -0.20
C THR A 31 9.40 2.64 -0.81
N ARG A 32 9.87 1.43 -0.53
CA ARG A 32 9.16 0.20 -0.84
C ARG A 32 8.21 -0.11 0.32
N ILE A 33 6.93 -0.22 0.00
CA ILE A 33 5.85 -0.54 0.93
C ILE A 33 5.24 -1.87 0.49
N GLU A 34 5.19 -2.83 1.41
CA GLU A 34 4.52 -4.10 1.18
C GLU A 34 3.23 -4.18 1.99
N PHE A 35 2.13 -4.40 1.28
CA PHE A 35 0.83 -4.70 1.85
C PHE A 35 0.57 -6.18 1.67
N ALA A 36 0.18 -6.85 2.75
CA ALA A 36 -0.10 -8.28 2.72
C ALA A 36 -1.39 -8.58 3.45
N GLU A 37 -2.20 -9.47 2.88
CA GLU A 37 -3.45 -9.92 3.47
C GLU A 37 -3.74 -11.37 3.09
N VAL A 38 -4.32 -12.12 4.03
CA VAL A 38 -4.89 -13.44 3.77
C VAL A 38 -6.31 -13.24 3.25
N VAL A 39 -6.61 -13.78 2.06
CA VAL A 39 -7.95 -13.72 1.47
C VAL A 39 -8.47 -15.13 1.21
N VAL A 40 -9.78 -15.33 1.33
CA VAL A 40 -10.42 -16.59 0.95
C VAL A 40 -10.71 -16.56 -0.56
N ASN A 41 -10.21 -17.54 -1.30
CA ASN A 41 -10.46 -17.64 -2.74
C ASN A 41 -11.82 -18.30 -3.06
N SER A 42 -12.17 -18.41 -4.34
CA SER A 42 -13.42 -19.03 -4.79
C SER A 42 -13.59 -20.51 -4.42
N LYS A 43 -12.51 -21.17 -4.00
CA LYS A 43 -12.49 -22.56 -3.51
C LYS A 43 -12.58 -22.65 -1.98
N HIS A 44 -12.87 -21.55 -1.29
CA HIS A 44 -12.91 -21.47 0.18
C HIS A 44 -11.58 -21.80 0.85
N VAL A 45 -10.46 -21.56 0.17
CA VAL A 45 -9.10 -21.75 0.71
C VAL A 45 -8.49 -20.39 0.99
N GLU A 46 -7.89 -20.25 2.16
CA GLU A 46 -7.08 -19.10 2.54
C GLU A 46 -5.83 -19.03 1.67
N VAL A 47 -5.63 -17.91 0.99
CA VAL A 47 -4.46 -17.63 0.17
C VAL A 47 -3.83 -16.31 0.57
N PHE A 48 -2.50 -16.30 0.65
CA PHE A 48 -1.75 -15.09 0.92
C PHE A 48 -1.64 -14.25 -0.36
N LYS A 49 -1.99 -12.97 -0.27
CA LYS A 49 -1.76 -12.00 -1.35
C LYS A 49 -0.95 -10.83 -0.81
N SER A 50 0.06 -10.44 -1.57
CA SER A 50 0.79 -9.20 -1.31
C SER A 50 0.86 -8.31 -2.54
N ILE A 51 0.96 -7.01 -2.28
CA ILE A 51 1.25 -6.00 -3.29
C ILE A 51 2.39 -5.13 -2.78
N THR A 52 3.36 -4.90 -3.65
CA THR A 52 4.47 -3.98 -3.40
C THR A 52 4.20 -2.68 -4.15
N VAL A 53 4.28 -1.56 -3.43
CA VAL A 53 4.26 -0.21 -3.98
C VAL A 53 5.64 0.41 -3.74
N THR A 54 6.21 1.03 -4.77
CA THR A 54 7.41 1.86 -4.64
C THR A 54 6.97 3.30 -4.87
N GLU A 55 7.22 4.16 -3.89
CA GLU A 55 6.87 5.58 -3.96
C GLU A 55 7.87 6.46 -3.23
N LYS A 56 7.93 7.74 -3.61
CA LYS A 56 8.80 8.72 -2.94
C LYS A 56 8.32 9.01 -1.53
N VAL A 57 9.25 9.08 -0.56
CA VAL A 57 8.90 9.30 0.86
C VAL A 57 8.14 10.61 1.05
N GLU A 58 8.44 11.64 0.24
CA GLU A 58 7.76 12.93 0.29
C GLU A 58 6.32 12.85 -0.21
N ALA A 59 6.05 12.02 -1.23
CA ALA A 59 4.70 11.81 -1.74
C ALA A 59 3.84 11.10 -0.68
N ILE A 60 4.40 10.07 -0.04
CA ILE A 60 3.78 9.38 1.09
C ILE A 60 3.53 10.37 2.23
N ALA A 61 4.55 11.12 2.66
CA ALA A 61 4.42 12.09 3.75
C ALA A 61 3.38 13.18 3.47
N LYS A 62 3.26 13.66 2.23
CA LYS A 62 2.21 14.61 1.81
C LYS A 62 0.82 14.00 1.95
N LEU A 63 0.63 12.74 1.51
CA LEU A 63 -0.64 12.03 1.62
C LEU A 63 -1.07 11.85 3.09
N LEU A 64 -0.12 11.53 3.98
CA LEU A 64 -0.38 11.38 5.41
C LEU A 64 -0.64 12.75 6.09
N LYS A 65 0.14 13.80 5.76
CA LYS A 65 0.03 15.15 6.36
C LYS A 65 -1.20 15.93 5.89
N ALA A 66 -1.61 15.82 4.64
CA ALA A 66 -2.81 16.50 4.12
C ALA A 66 -4.11 16.09 4.86
N ARG A 67 -4.05 15.03 5.67
CA ARG A 67 -5.19 14.51 6.43
C ARG A 67 -5.10 14.66 7.95
N SER A 68 -3.99 15.14 8.52
CA SER A 68 -3.95 15.48 9.97
C SER A 68 -4.65 16.80 10.30
N ALA A 69 -5.28 17.45 9.31
CA ALA A 69 -6.03 18.69 9.45
C ALA A 69 -7.57 18.49 9.46
N ARG A 70 -8.07 17.28 9.72
CA ARG A 70 -9.50 17.00 9.93
C ARG A 70 -9.76 16.23 11.21
#